data_AF-A0A2U0RX18-F1
#
_entry.id   AF-A0A2U0RX18-F1
#
_cell.length_a   1.000
_cell.length_b   1.000
_cell.length_c   1.000
_cell.angle_alpha   90.00
_cell.angle_beta   90.00
_cell.angle_gamma   90.00
#
_symmetry.space_group_name_H-M   'P 1'
#
loop_
_entity.id
_entity.type
_entity.pdbx_description
1 polymer ?
#
loop_
_entity_poly.entity_id
_entity_poly.type
_entity_poly.pdbx_seq_one_letter_code
_entity_poly.pdbx_strand_id
1 'polypeptide(L)'
;MTETNSDHLKDLVLRTIQVYNRYRSPQTTAKLVKVKKDEFILDFEGSFCTTCGAKVYFEDFIYELETINKKFKFELAETTATTPQSFRVRYRIKDSFSELDEDSLFREYLLDQGLSFKEYLVSNSCTRDVIKFNFRTWLFE
;
A
#
# COMPACT_ATOMS: atom_id res chain seq x y z
N MET A 1 -6.60 -12.97 -16.08
CA MET A 1 -5.25 -12.40 -15.89
C MET A 1 -5.28 -11.63 -14.57
N THR A 2 -4.81 -12.23 -13.49
CA THR A 2 -4.89 -11.69 -12.11
C THR A 2 -3.53 -11.63 -11.40
N GLU A 3 -2.44 -11.95 -12.12
CA GLU A 3 -1.08 -12.07 -11.56
C GLU A 3 -0.42 -10.71 -11.31
N THR A 4 -0.74 -9.69 -12.12
CA THR A 4 -0.06 -8.37 -12.09
C THR A 4 -0.16 -7.64 -10.74
N ASN A 5 -1.29 -7.74 -10.03
CA ASN A 5 -1.47 -7.05 -8.75
C ASN A 5 -0.64 -7.67 -7.61
N SER A 6 -0.44 -8.99 -7.63
CA SER A 6 0.25 -9.68 -6.53
C SER A 6 1.76 -9.46 -6.58
N ASP A 7 2.34 -9.38 -7.78
CA ASP A 7 3.78 -9.22 -7.95
C ASP A 7 4.21 -7.79 -7.63
N HIS A 8 3.49 -6.78 -8.11
CA HIS A 8 3.79 -5.38 -7.77
C HIS A 8 3.64 -5.10 -6.26
N LEU A 9 2.60 -5.64 -5.63
CA LEU A 9 2.43 -5.54 -4.18
C LEU A 9 3.59 -6.22 -3.42
N LYS A 10 4.03 -7.38 -3.91
CA LYS A 10 5.16 -8.09 -3.30
C LYS A 10 6.45 -7.29 -3.37
N ASP A 11 6.77 -6.70 -4.52
CA ASP A 11 7.98 -5.87 -4.66
C ASP A 11 7.94 -4.64 -3.77
N LEU A 12 6.78 -3.97 -3.69
CA LEU A 12 6.57 -2.85 -2.77
C LEU A 12 6.83 -3.28 -1.32
N VAL A 13 6.21 -4.36 -0.86
CA VAL A 13 6.36 -4.88 0.51
C VAL A 13 7.81 -5.27 0.79
N LEU A 14 8.49 -5.95 -0.14
CA LEU A 14 9.90 -6.32 0.03
C LEU A 14 10.80 -5.09 0.16
N ARG A 15 10.57 -4.05 -0.64
CA ARG A 15 11.30 -2.79 -0.54
C ARG A 15 11.04 -2.09 0.79
N THR A 16 9.79 -2.05 1.25
CA THR A 16 9.43 -1.50 2.56
C THR A 16 10.12 -2.26 3.69
N ILE A 17 10.17 -3.60 3.64
CA ILE A 17 10.88 -4.42 4.64
C ILE A 17 12.36 -4.05 4.71
N GLN A 18 13.01 -3.83 3.57
CA GLN A 18 14.42 -3.42 3.55
C GLN A 18 14.63 -2.07 4.24
N VAL A 19 13.78 -1.09 3.95
CA VAL A 19 13.83 0.25 4.57
C VAL A 19 13.55 0.15 6.07
N TYR A 20 12.47 -0.53 6.46
CA TYR A 20 12.10 -0.73 7.85
C TYR A 20 13.22 -1.40 8.65
N ASN A 21 13.76 -2.51 8.15
CA ASN A 21 14.83 -3.25 8.83
C ASN A 21 16.13 -2.44 8.89
N ARG A 22 16.42 -1.59 7.90
CA ARG A 22 17.59 -0.71 7.94
C ARG A 22 17.54 0.27 9.13
N TYR A 23 16.36 0.77 9.47
CA TYR A 23 16.19 1.77 10.53
C TYR A 23 15.79 1.19 11.89
N ARG A 24 15.17 0.00 11.94
CA ARG A 24 14.64 -0.61 13.17
C ARG A 24 15.43 -1.81 13.68
N SER A 25 16.29 -2.42 12.86
CA SER A 25 17.19 -3.48 13.32
C SER A 25 18.28 -2.91 14.24
N PRO A 26 18.66 -3.60 15.33
CA PRO A 26 18.22 -4.94 15.74
C PRO A 26 17.01 -4.95 16.69
N GLN A 27 16.44 -3.79 17.02
CA GLN A 27 15.34 -3.68 17.98
C GLN A 27 14.08 -4.40 17.50
N THR A 28 13.76 -4.26 16.21
CA THR A 28 12.63 -4.93 15.58
C THR A 28 12.96 -5.20 14.11
N THR A 29 12.65 -6.41 13.67
CA THR A 29 12.80 -6.84 12.28
C THR A 29 11.49 -7.37 11.75
N ALA A 30 11.22 -7.12 10.46
CA ALA A 30 10.07 -7.63 9.73
C ALA A 30 10.55 -8.66 8.69
N LYS A 31 9.79 -9.74 8.54
CA LYS A 31 10.02 -10.79 7.54
C LYS A 31 8.73 -11.09 6.80
N LEU A 32 8.80 -11.21 5.47
CA LEU A 32 7.65 -11.52 4.64
C LEU A 32 7.26 -12.99 4.80
N VAL A 33 5.98 -13.24 5.14
CA VAL A 33 5.42 -14.60 5.23
C VAL A 33 4.66 -14.94 3.95
N LYS A 34 3.75 -14.05 3.54
CA LYS A 34 2.88 -14.28 2.38
C LYS A 34 2.37 -12.98 1.79
N VAL A 35 2.19 -12.97 0.48
CA VAL A 35 1.46 -11.92 -0.25
C VAL A 35 0.28 -12.58 -0.97
N LYS A 36 -0.85 -11.91 -0.97
CA LYS A 36 -2.01 -12.19 -1.82
C LYS A 36 -2.36 -10.92 -2.59
N LYS A 37 -3.46 -10.95 -3.36
CA LYS A 37 -3.84 -9.85 -4.26
C LYS A 37 -4.03 -8.49 -3.56
N ASP A 38 -4.56 -8.49 -2.35
CA ASP A 38 -5.02 -7.30 -1.61
C ASP A 38 -4.62 -7.33 -0.12
N GLU A 39 -3.85 -8.34 0.28
CA GLU A 39 -3.37 -8.50 1.65
C GLU A 39 -1.96 -9.09 1.67
N PHE A 40 -1.23 -8.82 2.74
CA PHE A 40 0.06 -9.45 3.00
C PHE A 40 0.24 -9.72 4.49
N ILE A 41 1.12 -10.67 4.79
CA ILE A 41 1.39 -11.15 6.14
C ILE A 41 2.88 -11.02 6.42
N LEU A 42 3.22 -10.37 7.52
CA LEU A 42 4.57 -10.24 8.03
C LEU A 42 4.72 -10.87 9.40
N ASP A 43 5.89 -11.44 9.65
CA ASP A 43 6.33 -11.79 10.99
C ASP A 43 7.29 -10.70 11.47
N PHE A 44 6.94 -10.06 12.59
CA PHE A 44 7.80 -9.15 13.32
C PHE A 44 8.48 -9.90 14.46
N GLU A 45 9.76 -9.64 14.65
CA GLU A 45 10.59 -10.24 15.69
C GLU A 45 11.45 -9.15 16.32
N GLY A 46 11.46 -9.08 17.65
CA GLY A 46 12.22 -8.06 18.35
C GLY A 46 11.93 -7.93 19.83
N SER A 47 12.69 -7.06 20.48
CA SER A 47 12.49 -6.68 21.88
C SER A 47 11.45 -5.56 21.98
N PHE A 48 10.17 -5.93 21.89
CA PHE A 48 9.09 -4.96 21.96
C PHE A 48 9.00 -4.32 23.35
N CYS A 49 8.79 -2.99 23.36
CA CYS A 49 8.54 -2.25 24.58
C CYS A 49 7.23 -2.72 25.25
N THR A 50 7.32 -3.19 26.49
CA THR A 50 6.17 -3.71 27.26
C THR A 50 5.16 -2.62 27.64
N THR A 51 5.61 -1.38 27.80
CA THR A 51 4.76 -0.22 28.16
C THR A 51 4.21 0.51 26.94
N CYS A 52 4.95 0.51 25.82
CA CYS A 52 4.59 1.21 24.59
C CYS A 52 3.66 0.38 23.68
N GLY A 53 3.75 -0.95 23.80
CA GLY A 53 2.98 -1.90 23.01
C GLY A 53 3.60 -2.16 21.62
N ALA A 54 3.52 -3.41 21.17
CA ALA A 54 4.06 -3.83 19.87
C ALA A 54 3.33 -3.18 18.68
N LYS A 55 2.09 -2.70 18.87
CA LYS A 55 1.25 -2.10 17.84
C LYS A 55 1.91 -0.91 17.14
N VAL A 56 2.65 -0.09 17.88
CA VAL A 56 3.35 1.10 17.33
C VAL A 56 4.29 0.69 16.21
N TYR A 57 5.03 -0.41 16.39
CA TYR A 57 5.96 -0.92 15.38
C TYR A 57 5.26 -1.40 14.11
N PHE A 58 4.02 -1.91 14.24
CA PHE A 58 3.23 -2.39 13.11
C PHE A 58 2.61 -1.25 12.33
N GLU A 59 2.20 -0.17 13.02
CA GLU A 59 1.72 1.07 12.40
C GLU A 59 2.86 1.82 11.70
N ASP A 60 4.05 1.86 12.31
CA ASP A 60 5.26 2.42 11.69
C ASP A 60 5.58 1.78 10.34
N PHE A 61 5.35 0.47 10.18
CA PHE A 61 5.53 -0.21 8.90
C PHE A 61 4.56 0.33 7.82
N ILE A 62 3.33 0.68 8.18
CA ILE A 62 2.36 1.29 7.26
C ILE A 62 2.88 2.66 6.81
N TYR A 63 3.42 3.46 7.73
CA TYR A 63 4.00 4.77 7.39
C TYR A 63 5.16 4.67 6.39
N GLU A 64 6.07 3.70 6.57
CA GLU A 64 7.15 3.45 5.60
C GLU A 64 6.61 3.02 4.24
N LEU A 65 5.56 2.20 4.24
CA LEU A 65 4.93 1.71 3.02
C LEU A 65 4.26 2.86 2.24
N GLU A 66 3.47 3.69 2.91
CA GLU A 66 2.81 4.86 2.33
C GLU A 66 3.81 5.95 1.88
N THR A 67 5.00 6.01 2.50
CA THR A 67 6.08 6.90 2.08
C THR A 67 6.67 6.46 0.74
N ILE A 68 6.83 5.15 0.52
CA ILE A 68 7.33 4.58 -0.73
C ILE A 68 6.26 4.65 -1.83
N ASN A 69 5.00 4.36 -1.49
CA ASN A 69 3.90 4.42 -2.44
C ASN A 69 2.64 5.02 -1.79
N LYS A 70 2.36 6.29 -2.13
CA LYS A 70 1.22 7.04 -1.61
C LYS A 70 -0.13 6.59 -2.17
N LYS A 71 -0.14 5.89 -3.32
CA LYS A 71 -1.36 5.45 -4.00
C LYS A 71 -2.11 4.37 -3.21
N PHE A 72 -1.39 3.57 -2.41
CA PHE A 72 -1.99 2.50 -1.63
C PHE A 72 -2.11 2.90 -0.17
N LYS A 73 -3.32 2.78 0.38
CA LYS A 73 -3.58 2.87 1.82
C LYS A 73 -3.71 1.48 2.40
N PHE A 74 -3.07 1.23 3.53
CA PHE A 74 -3.12 -0.05 4.21
C PHE A 74 -3.67 0.10 5.62
N GLU A 75 -4.29 -0.95 6.10
CA GLU A 75 -4.74 -1.05 7.48
C GLU A 75 -4.29 -2.37 8.11
N LEU A 76 -4.14 -2.33 9.43
CA LEU A 76 -3.95 -3.52 10.25
C LEU A 76 -5.25 -4.30 10.30
N ALA A 77 -5.26 -5.50 9.71
CA ALA A 77 -6.42 -6.38 9.69
C ALA A 77 -6.44 -7.33 10.90
N GLU A 78 -5.29 -7.93 11.22
CA GLU A 78 -5.18 -8.92 12.29
C GLU A 78 -3.77 -8.92 12.88
N THR A 79 -3.65 -9.18 14.18
CA THR A 79 -2.36 -9.38 14.86
C THR A 79 -2.46 -10.59 15.77
N THR A 80 -1.51 -11.51 15.64
CA THR A 80 -1.43 -12.75 16.42
C THR A 80 -0.05 -12.88 17.02
N ALA A 81 0.04 -13.18 18.31
CA ALA A 81 1.32 -13.45 18.96
C ALA A 81 1.72 -14.91 18.67
N THR A 82 2.89 -15.10 18.06
CA THR A 82 3.42 -16.44 17.78
C THR A 82 4.35 -16.88 18.91
N THR A 83 5.16 -15.96 19.44
CA THR A 83 6.03 -16.16 20.61
C THR A 83 6.04 -14.88 21.46
N PRO A 84 6.62 -14.87 22.67
CA PRO A 84 6.70 -13.66 23.49
C PRO A 84 7.41 -12.47 22.82
N GLN A 85 8.24 -12.74 21.81
CA GLN A 85 9.03 -11.74 21.08
C GLN A 85 8.75 -11.75 19.58
N SER A 86 7.67 -12.41 19.14
CA SER A 86 7.30 -12.45 17.73
C SER A 86 5.80 -12.37 17.51
N PHE A 87 5.42 -11.52 16.56
CA PHE A 87 4.04 -11.28 16.17
C PHE A 87 3.86 -11.50 14.68
N ARG A 88 2.81 -12.22 14.33
CA ARG A 88 2.33 -12.32 12.96
C ARG A 88 1.24 -11.29 12.73
N VAL A 89 1.47 -10.42 11.76
CA VAL A 89 0.60 -9.28 11.46
C VAL A 89 0.09 -9.41 10.04
N ARG A 90 -1.23 -9.29 9.87
CA ARG A 90 -1.88 -9.21 8.57
C ARG A 90 -2.28 -7.78 8.27
N TYR A 91 -1.91 -7.35 7.07
CA TYR A 91 -2.29 -6.06 6.51
C TYR A 91 -3.21 -6.27 5.32
N ARG A 92 -4.16 -5.35 5.16
CA ARG A 92 -5.07 -5.31 4.00
C ARG A 92 -5.02 -3.94 3.37
N ILE A 93 -5.17 -3.88 2.05
CA ILE A 93 -5.41 -2.62 1.34
C ILE A 93 -6.74 -2.07 1.84
N LYS A 94 -6.72 -0.84 2.35
CA LYS A 94 -7.94 -0.13 2.70
C LYS A 94 -8.59 0.30 1.39
N ASP A 95 -9.77 -0.24 1.12
CA ASP A 95 -10.60 0.12 -0.03
C ASP A 95 -10.98 1.61 0.11
N SER A 96 -10.09 2.50 -0.33
CA SER A 96 -10.21 3.93 -0.08
C SER A 96 -9.48 4.72 -1.14
N PHE A 97 -10.08 4.72 -2.35
CA PHE A 97 -10.18 5.97 -3.07
C PHE A 97 -11.02 6.91 -2.20
N SER A 98 -10.40 7.83 -1.46
CA SER A 98 -11.16 8.97 -0.99
C SER A 98 -11.47 9.84 -2.22
N GLU A 99 -12.69 10.35 -2.37
CA GLU A 99 -13.08 11.14 -3.57
C GLU A 99 -12.11 12.28 -3.87
N LEU A 100 -11.49 12.87 -2.83
CA LEU A 100 -10.48 13.92 -2.93
C LEU A 100 -9.12 13.46 -3.46
N ASP A 101 -8.76 12.19 -3.21
CA ASP A 101 -7.51 11.57 -3.68
C ASP A 101 -7.67 11.06 -5.12
N GLU A 102 -8.84 10.49 -5.46
CA GLU A 102 -9.13 10.04 -6.82
C GLU A 102 -9.13 11.22 -7.81
N ASP A 103 -9.76 12.34 -7.48
CA ASP A 103 -9.79 13.51 -8.36
C ASP A 103 -8.40 14.12 -8.57
N SER A 104 -7.57 14.11 -7.54
CA SER A 104 -6.20 14.63 -7.64
C SER A 104 -5.33 13.73 -8.53
N LEU A 105 -5.37 12.42 -8.30
CA LEU A 105 -4.68 11.42 -9.12
C LEU A 105 -5.20 11.39 -10.55
N PHE A 106 -6.50 11.59 -10.75
CA PHE A 106 -7.09 11.64 -12.08
C PHE A 106 -6.61 12.86 -12.86
N ARG A 107 -6.45 14.01 -12.20
CA ARG A 107 -5.87 15.21 -12.82
C ARG A 107 -4.41 15.02 -13.18
N GLU A 108 -3.63 14.36 -12.32
CA GLU A 108 -2.23 14.00 -12.61
C GLU A 108 -2.15 13.07 -13.82
N TYR A 109 -2.97 12.02 -13.85
CA TYR A 109 -3.08 11.11 -14.99
C TYR A 109 -3.42 11.84 -16.29
N LEU A 110 -4.40 12.74 -16.27
CA LEU A 110 -4.74 13.51 -17.47
C LEU A 110 -3.55 14.34 -17.97
N LEU A 111 -2.80 14.97 -17.07
CA LEU A 111 -1.59 15.72 -17.43
C LEU A 111 -0.51 14.82 -18.04
N ASP A 112 -0.29 13.63 -17.50
CA ASP A 112 0.65 12.63 -18.03
C ASP A 112 0.25 12.18 -19.46
N GLN A 113 -1.05 12.08 -19.72
CA GLN A 113 -1.60 11.78 -21.05
C GLN A 113 -1.70 13.01 -21.97
N GLY A 114 -1.23 14.18 -21.53
CA GLY A 114 -1.28 15.43 -22.30
C GLY A 114 -2.68 16.02 -22.47
N LEU A 115 -3.62 15.63 -21.61
CA LEU A 115 -5.01 16.09 -21.61
C LEU A 115 -5.27 17.09 -20.48
N SER A 116 -6.08 18.11 -20.74
CA SER A 116 -6.59 18.98 -19.68
C SER A 116 -7.90 18.45 -19.11
N PHE A 117 -8.16 18.77 -17.84
CA PHE A 117 -9.45 18.45 -17.20
C PHE A 117 -10.64 19.08 -17.94
N LYS A 118 -10.45 20.22 -18.60
CA LYS A 118 -11.48 20.89 -19.40
C LYS A 118 -11.83 20.08 -20.64
N GLU A 119 -10.84 19.53 -21.33
CA GLU A 119 -11.04 18.66 -22.50
C GLU A 119 -11.77 17.37 -22.13
N TYR A 120 -11.42 16.78 -20.99
CA TYR A 120 -12.15 15.64 -20.44
C TYR A 120 -13.64 15.97 -20.21
N LEU A 121 -13.96 17.10 -19.57
CA LEU A 121 -15.34 17.48 -19.25
C LEU A 121 -16.22 17.71 -20.47
N VAL A 122 -15.65 18.25 -21.57
CA VAL A 122 -16.39 18.51 -22.82
C VAL A 122 -16.43 17.31 -23.77
N SER A 123 -15.74 16.22 -23.44
CA SER A 123 -15.73 15.01 -24.25
C SER A 123 -17.05 14.23 -24.14
N ASN A 124 -17.32 13.39 -25.14
CA ASN A 124 -18.51 12.54 -25.13
C ASN A 124 -18.42 11.45 -24.04
N SER A 125 -19.55 10.89 -23.65
CA SER A 125 -19.63 9.90 -22.55
C SER A 125 -18.71 8.70 -22.76
N CYS A 126 -18.65 8.14 -23.98
CA CYS A 126 -17.82 6.99 -24.30
C CYS A 126 -16.32 7.30 -24.12
N THR A 127 -15.87 8.48 -24.57
CA THR A 127 -14.49 8.93 -24.38
C THR A 127 -14.16 9.07 -22.90
N ARG A 128 -15.06 9.64 -22.08
CA ARG A 128 -14.83 9.74 -20.63
C ARG A 128 -14.73 8.39 -19.96
N ASP A 129 -15.57 7.43 -20.35
CA ASP A 129 -15.59 6.08 -19.77
C ASP A 129 -14.28 5.35 -20.07
N VAL A 130 -13.76 5.47 -21.31
CA VAL A 130 -12.45 4.92 -21.69
C VAL A 130 -11.32 5.57 -20.89
N ILE A 131 -11.33 6.90 -20.76
CA ILE A 131 -10.32 7.63 -19.98
C ILE A 131 -10.35 7.20 -18.50
N LYS A 132 -11.55 7.05 -17.91
CA LYS A 132 -11.69 6.56 -16.52
C LYS A 132 -11.24 5.10 -16.37
N PHE A 133 -11.46 4.24 -17.36
CA PHE A 133 -10.95 2.87 -17.37
C PHE A 133 -9.42 2.83 -17.42
N ASN A 134 -8.82 3.65 -18.29
CA ASN A 134 -7.36 3.74 -18.41
C ASN A 134 -6.72 4.33 -17.16
N PHE A 135 -7.33 5.36 -16.56
CA PHE A 135 -6.92 5.88 -15.26
C PHE A 135 -6.88 4.80 -14.18
N ARG A 136 -7.92 3.96 -14.10
CA ARG A 136 -7.93 2.83 -13.15
C ARG A 136 -6.78 1.87 -13.42
N THR A 137 -6.43 1.63 -14.68
CA THR A 137 -5.29 0.78 -15.03
C THR A 137 -3.96 1.43 -14.61
N TRP A 138 -3.77 2.72 -14.94
CA TRP A 138 -2.61 3.54 -14.57
C TRP A 138 -2.40 3.68 -13.05
N LEU A 139 -3.47 3.63 -12.25
CA LEU A 139 -3.35 3.62 -10.79
C LEU A 139 -2.61 2.39 -10.25
N PHE A 140 -2.64 1.28 -11.00
CA PHE A 140 -2.05 0.01 -10.60
C PHE A 140 -0.79 -0.37 -11.40
N GLU A 141 -0.36 0.50 -12.32
CA GLU A 141 0.95 0.48 -12.99
C GLU A 141 1.96 1.37 -12.24
#